data_AF-A0AAW2SE89-F1
#
_entry.id   AF-A0AAW2SE89-F1
#
_cell.length_a   1.000
_cell.length_b   1.000
_cell.length_c   1.000
_cell.angle_alpha   90.00
_cell.angle_beta   90.00
_cell.angle_gamma   90.00
#
_symmetry.space_group_name_H-M   'P 1'
#
loop_
_entity.id
_entity.type
_entity.pdbx_description
1 polymer ?
#
loop_
_entity_poly.entity_id
_entity_poly.type
_entity_poly.pdbx_seq_one_letter_code
_entity_poly.pdbx_strand_id
1 'polypeptide(L)'
;MYSNFKEQAIEYVRQAVAEDNAGNYARAFPLYMNALEYFKTHLKYEKNPKIKEAITQKFTEYLRRAEEIRAVLDEGGPDPRLMGMLLWPPGLRPNLRMETMGRTGTRRSFVPV
;
A
#
# COMPACT_ATOMS: atom_id res chain seq x y z
N MET A 1 0.27 17.25 -34.67
CA MET A 1 -0.06 17.05 -33.25
C MET A 1 1.14 16.41 -32.59
N TYR A 2 1.86 17.15 -31.74
CA TYR A 2 2.91 16.55 -30.92
C TYR A 2 2.17 15.86 -29.77
N SER A 3 2.01 14.54 -29.82
CA SER A 3 1.46 13.78 -28.70
C SER A 3 2.47 13.90 -27.55
N ASN A 4 2.28 14.90 -26.69
CA ASN A 4 3.14 15.12 -25.54
C ASN A 4 2.90 13.96 -24.57
N PHE A 5 3.71 12.90 -24.69
CA PHE A 5 3.67 11.74 -23.79
C PHE A 5 3.69 12.17 -22.31
N LYS A 6 4.33 13.31 -22.02
CA LYS A 6 4.29 13.98 -20.71
C LYS A 6 2.89 14.42 -20.30
N GLU A 7 2.11 15.06 -21.19
CA GLU A 7 0.74 15.48 -20.89
C GLU A 7 -0.17 14.28 -20.67
N GLN A 8 -0.03 13.23 -21.48
CA GLN A 8 -0.79 11.98 -21.29
C GLN A 8 -0.45 11.34 -19.94
N ALA A 9 0.84 11.27 -19.58
CA ALA A 9 1.25 10.76 -18.27
C ALA A 9 0.61 11.57 -17.13
N ILE A 10 0.58 12.90 -17.24
CA ILE A 10 -0.05 13.78 -16.25
C ILE A 10 -1.55 13.51 -16.13
N GLU A 11 -2.25 13.28 -17.24
CA GLU A 11 -3.68 12.97 -17.21
C GLU A 11 -3.96 11.66 -16.46
N TYR A 12 -3.19 10.60 -16.75
CA TYR A 12 -3.29 9.34 -16.03
C TYR A 12 -2.96 9.49 -14.53
N VAL A 13 -1.94 10.28 -14.17
CA VAL A 13 -1.64 10.57 -12.76
C VAL A 13 -2.81 11.26 -12.08
N ARG A 14 -3.42 12.27 -12.72
CA ARG A 14 -4.55 13.00 -12.14
C ARG A 14 -5.74 12.07 -11.87
N GLN A 15 -6.03 11.17 -12.79
CA GLN A 15 -7.06 10.15 -12.61
C GLN A 15 -6.67 9.15 -11.52
N ALA A 16 -5.43 8.67 -11.51
CA ALA A 16 -4.93 7.74 -10.52
C ALA A 16 -5.03 8.30 -9.10
N VAL A 17 -4.61 9.56 -8.91
CA VAL A 17 -4.69 10.28 -7.63
C VAL A 17 -6.14 10.51 -7.21
N ALA A 18 -7.04 10.79 -8.14
CA ALA A 18 -8.46 10.94 -7.83
C ALA A 18 -9.07 9.63 -7.30
N GLU A 19 -8.78 8.50 -7.96
CA GLU A 19 -9.21 7.18 -7.52
C GLU A 19 -8.52 6.74 -6.22
N ASP A 20 -7.23 7.06 -6.04
CA ASP A 20 -6.46 6.78 -4.81
C ASP A 20 -7.06 7.51 -3.60
N ASN A 21 -7.38 8.80 -3.75
CA ASN A 21 -8.06 9.58 -2.71
C ASN A 21 -9.49 9.11 -2.44
N ALA A 22 -10.16 8.53 -3.43
CA ALA A 22 -11.47 7.90 -3.26
C ALA A 22 -11.39 6.51 -2.60
N GLY A 23 -10.19 5.96 -2.35
CA GLY A 23 -9.99 4.61 -1.83
C GLY A 23 -10.22 3.51 -2.87
N ASN A 24 -10.38 3.87 -4.15
CA ASN A 24 -10.57 2.95 -5.26
C ASN A 24 -9.22 2.43 -5.77
N TYR A 25 -8.45 1.80 -4.87
CA TYR A 25 -7.11 1.29 -5.14
C TYR A 25 -7.03 0.38 -6.37
N ALA A 26 -8.05 -0.47 -6.59
CA ALA A 26 -8.13 -1.39 -7.72
C ALA A 26 -8.20 -0.67 -9.09
N ARG A 27 -8.73 0.56 -9.10
CA ARG A 27 -8.77 1.43 -10.29
C ARG A 27 -7.57 2.37 -10.35
N ALA A 28 -7.08 2.84 -9.21
CA ALA A 28 -5.91 3.70 -9.12
C ALA A 28 -4.62 3.01 -9.60
N PHE A 29 -4.41 1.75 -9.20
CA PHE A 29 -3.20 0.99 -9.55
C PHE A 29 -2.90 0.93 -11.06
N PRO A 30 -3.82 0.45 -11.93
CA PRO A 30 -3.55 0.40 -13.36
C PRO A 30 -3.37 1.80 -13.98
N LEU A 31 -4.00 2.85 -13.44
CA LEU A 31 -3.80 4.22 -13.90
C LEU A 31 -2.39 4.73 -13.59
N TYR A 32 -1.86 4.43 -12.40
CA TYR A 32 -0.46 4.71 -12.06
C TYR A 32 0.51 3.97 -12.98
N MET A 33 0.25 2.68 -13.26
CA MET A 33 1.10 1.89 -14.18
C MET A 33 1.12 2.50 -15.59
N ASN A 34 -0.04 2.88 -16.13
CA ASN A 34 -0.14 3.55 -17.43
C ASN A 34 0.68 4.85 -17.44
N ALA A 35 0.52 5.72 -16.43
CA ALA A 35 1.29 6.95 -16.32
C ALA A 35 2.82 6.72 -16.36
N LEU A 36 3.29 5.69 -15.65
CA LEU A 36 4.70 5.31 -15.59
C LEU A 36 5.23 4.86 -16.96
N GLU A 37 4.43 4.14 -17.76
CA GLU A 37 4.82 3.76 -19.12
C GLU A 37 5.01 4.97 -20.04
N TYR A 38 4.12 5.98 -19.94
CA TYR A 38 4.26 7.23 -20.68
C TYR A 38 5.49 8.03 -20.21
N PHE A 39 5.78 8.06 -18.90
CA PHE A 39 6.99 8.70 -18.38
C PHE A 39 8.27 7.99 -18.85
N LYS A 40 8.32 6.65 -18.87
CA LYS A 40 9.45 5.90 -19.44
C LYS A 40 9.69 6.26 -20.92
N THR A 41 8.61 6.30 -21.69
CA THR A 41 8.67 6.65 -23.11
C THR A 41 9.21 8.07 -23.28
N HIS A 42 8.72 9.03 -22.49
CA HIS A 42 9.23 10.40 -22.52
C HIS A 42 10.71 10.48 -22.12
N LEU A 43 11.14 9.78 -21.07
CA LEU A 43 12.54 9.73 -20.63
C LEU A 43 13.51 9.12 -21.67
N LYS A 44 13.02 8.23 -22.53
CA LYS A 44 13.80 7.62 -23.63
C LYS A 44 14.21 8.66 -24.69
N TYR A 45 13.34 9.62 -24.97
CA TYR A 45 13.56 10.63 -26.02
C TYR A 45 14.00 12.00 -25.48
N GLU A 46 13.84 12.24 -24.18
CA GLU A 46 14.28 13.47 -23.53
C GLU A 46 15.81 13.55 -23.47
N LYS A 47 16.37 14.66 -23.97
CA LYS A 47 17.82 14.90 -24.02
C LYS A 47 18.29 15.83 -22.92
N ASN A 48 17.39 16.64 -22.35
CA ASN A 48 17.77 17.61 -21.33
C ASN A 48 17.91 16.93 -19.96
N PRO A 49 19.12 16.85 -19.39
CA PRO A 49 19.37 16.12 -18.14
C PRO A 49 18.56 16.68 -16.96
N LYS A 50 18.34 18.01 -16.92
CA LYS A 50 17.52 18.65 -15.88
C LYS A 50 16.06 18.18 -15.91
N ILE A 51 15.51 18.02 -17.13
CA ILE A 51 14.13 17.55 -17.31
C ILE A 51 14.04 16.06 -16.98
N LYS A 52 15.04 15.28 -17.40
CA LYS A 52 15.11 13.85 -17.06
C LYS A 52 15.12 13.63 -15.55
N GLU A 53 15.94 14.38 -14.82
CA GLU A 53 16.02 14.26 -13.36
C GLU A 53 14.68 14.59 -12.69
N ALA A 54 14.06 15.71 -13.05
CA ALA A 54 12.76 16.10 -12.52
C ALA A 54 11.67 15.05 -12.78
N ILE A 55 11.64 14.48 -13.98
CA ILE A 55 10.66 13.44 -14.34
C ILE A 55 10.99 12.12 -13.66
N THR A 56 12.27 11.79 -13.46
CA THR A 56 12.69 10.58 -12.76
C THR A 56 12.32 10.63 -11.28
N GLN A 57 12.46 11.78 -10.62
CA GLN A 57 12.00 11.98 -9.24
C GLN A 57 10.49 11.71 -9.12
N LYS A 58 9.69 12.28 -10.02
CA LYS A 58 8.23 12.05 -10.05
C LYS A 58 7.88 10.62 -10.41
N PHE A 59 8.61 10.00 -11.34
CA PHE A 59 8.45 8.60 -11.69
C PHE A 59 8.62 7.69 -10.47
N THR A 60 9.68 7.89 -9.69
CA THR A 60 9.95 7.09 -8.49
C THR A 60 8.88 7.31 -7.41
N GLU A 61 8.41 8.55 -7.23
CA GLU A 61 7.33 8.88 -6.29
C GLU A 61 6.03 8.12 -6.64
N TYR A 62 5.61 8.16 -7.90
CA TYR A 62 4.41 7.44 -8.35
C TYR A 62 4.59 5.92 -8.38
N LEU A 63 5.79 5.42 -8.69
CA LEU A 63 6.10 3.99 -8.61
C LEU A 63 5.94 3.48 -7.19
N ARG A 64 6.53 4.17 -6.21
CA ARG A 64 6.41 3.80 -4.79
C ARG A 64 4.95 3.76 -4.36
N ARG A 65 4.15 4.77 -4.73
CA ARG A 65 2.72 4.82 -4.41
C ARG A 65 1.97 3.64 -5.01
N ALA A 66 2.26 3.29 -6.26
CA ALA A 66 1.63 2.15 -6.90
C ALA A 66 2.01 0.81 -6.24
N GLU A 67 3.25 0.67 -5.75
CA GLU A 67 3.65 -0.50 -4.96
C GLU A 67 2.91 -0.57 -3.61
N GLU A 68 2.72 0.55 -2.92
CA GLU A 68 1.89 0.60 -1.71
C GLU A 68 0.44 0.17 -2.00
N ILE A 69 -0.15 0.70 -3.06
CA ILE A 69 -1.51 0.33 -3.49
C ILE A 69 -1.59 -1.15 -3.84
N ARG A 70 -0.57 -1.70 -4.51
CA ARG A 70 -0.50 -3.14 -4.81
C ARG A 70 -0.42 -3.97 -3.54
N ALA A 71 0.37 -3.55 -2.56
CA ALA A 71 0.42 -4.20 -1.26
C ALA A 71 -0.98 -4.21 -0.64
N VAL A 72 -1.67 -3.07 -0.57
CA VAL A 72 -3.04 -2.97 -0.03
C VAL A 72 -4.07 -3.83 -0.81
N LEU A 73 -3.89 -4.02 -2.12
CA LEU A 73 -4.79 -4.84 -2.93
C LEU A 73 -4.53 -6.34 -2.80
N ASP A 74 -3.28 -6.74 -2.64
CA ASP A 74 -2.86 -8.12 -2.37
C ASP A 74 -3.17 -8.50 -0.90
N GLU A 75 -3.06 -7.51 -0.03
CA GLU A 75 -3.27 -7.54 1.41
C GLU A 75 -4.71 -7.16 1.77
N GLY A 76 -5.63 -8.12 1.70
CA GLY A 76 -6.89 -8.06 2.45
C GLY A 76 -6.71 -8.04 3.99
N GLY A 77 -5.74 -7.28 4.52
CA GLY A 77 -5.48 -6.99 5.92
C GLY A 77 -3.98 -6.93 6.24
N PRO A 78 -3.45 -5.85 6.84
CA PRO A 78 -2.06 -5.84 7.31
C PRO A 78 -1.93 -6.94 8.31
N ASP A 79 -1.13 -7.97 7.99
CA ASP A 79 -0.80 -9.01 8.94
C ASP A 79 -0.07 -8.32 10.10
N PRO A 80 -0.66 -8.27 11.30
CA PRO A 80 -0.03 -7.62 12.45
C PRO A 80 1.21 -8.38 12.94
N ARG A 81 1.59 -9.51 12.31
CA ARG A 81 2.77 -10.30 12.70
C ARG A 81 4.05 -9.73 12.10
N LEU A 82 4.02 -9.01 10.97
CA LEU A 82 5.21 -8.31 10.46
C LEU A 82 5.52 -7.02 11.25
N MET A 83 4.51 -6.38 11.84
CA MET A 83 4.70 -5.24 12.74
C MET A 83 5.15 -5.66 14.16
N GLY A 84 5.01 -6.94 14.50
CA GLY A 84 5.51 -7.55 15.75
C GLY A 84 6.91 -8.19 15.65
N MET A 85 7.55 -8.19 14.47
CA MET A 85 8.84 -8.87 14.27
C MET A 85 10.08 -8.01 14.56
N LEU A 86 9.93 -6.72 14.89
CA LEU A 86 11.05 -5.83 15.22
C LEU A 86 11.10 -5.42 16.70
N LEU A 87 10.55 -6.21 17.62
CA LEU A 87 10.74 -5.94 19.05
C LEU A 87 10.72 -7.20 19.92
N TRP A 88 11.41 -8.26 19.48
CA TRP A 88 11.75 -9.32 20.44
C TRP A 88 13.07 -10.03 20.13
N PRO A 89 13.99 -10.13 21.10
CA PRO A 89 15.20 -10.92 20.93
C PRO A 89 14.86 -12.41 20.83
N PRO A 90 15.61 -13.22 20.05
CA PRO A 90 15.35 -14.65 19.95
C PRO A 90 15.55 -15.31 21.32
N GLY A 91 14.46 -15.74 21.98
CA GLY A 91 14.55 -16.56 23.18
C GLY A 91 13.41 -16.48 24.21
N LEU A 92 12.40 -15.63 24.05
CA LEU A 92 11.54 -15.31 25.19
C LEU A 92 10.05 -15.22 24.79
N ARG A 93 9.41 -16.34 24.45
CA ARG A 93 7.96 -16.33 24.12
C ARG A 93 7.15 -16.01 25.41
N PRO A 94 6.33 -14.95 25.47
CA PRO A 94 5.40 -14.81 26.59
C PRO A 94 4.21 -15.77 26.37
N ASN A 95 3.88 -16.53 27.42
CA ASN A 95 2.75 -17.44 27.47
C ASN A 95 1.44 -16.63 27.48
N LEU A 96 0.86 -16.35 26.31
CA LEU A 96 -0.41 -15.63 26.21
C LEU A 96 -1.58 -16.59 26.51
N ARG A 97 -1.85 -16.78 27.79
CA ARG A 97 -3.08 -17.39 28.30
C ARG A 97 -4.25 -16.46 27.94
N MET A 98 -5.00 -16.83 26.90
CA MET A 98 -6.26 -16.19 26.55
C MET A 98 -7.31 -16.52 27.61
N GLU A 99 -7.54 -15.62 28.56
CA GLU A 99 -8.79 -15.60 29.32
C GLU A 99 -9.58 -14.36 28.91
N THR A 100 -10.55 -14.55 28.00
CA THR A 100 -11.66 -13.60 27.83
C THR A 100 -12.98 -14.37 27.85
N MET A 101 -13.65 -14.18 28.98
CA MET A 101 -15.08 -14.32 29.28
C MET A 101 -16.00 -14.87 28.16
N GLY A 102 -16.43 -16.12 28.36
CA GLY A 102 -17.74 -16.60 27.93
C GLY A 102 -18.62 -16.83 29.15
N ARG A 103 -19.68 -16.03 29.30
CA ARG A 103 -20.75 -16.25 30.29
C ARG A 103 -21.38 -17.61 30.05
N THR A 104 -21.35 -18.50 31.03
CA THR A 104 -22.39 -19.51 31.21
C THR A 104 -22.71 -19.60 32.71
N GLY A 105 -23.91 -19.17 33.06
CA GLY A 105 -24.45 -19.38 34.38
C GLY A 105 -24.78 -20.86 34.57
N THR A 106 -24.26 -21.45 35.64
CA THR A 106 -24.88 -22.57 36.36
C THR A 106 -24.26 -22.61 37.74
N ARG A 107 -24.88 -21.91 38.71
CA ARG A 107 -24.64 -22.15 40.13
C ARG A 107 -25.24 -23.52 40.44
N ARG A 108 -24.41 -24.56 40.38
CA ARG A 108 -24.68 -25.84 41.05
C ARG A 108 -23.83 -25.85 42.32
N SER A 109 -24.54 -25.80 43.44
CA SER A 109 -24.29 -26.49 44.72
C SER A 109 -22.84 -26.77 45.13
N PHE A 110 -22.42 -26.31 46.32
CA PHE A 110 -22.22 -27.24 47.44
C PHE A 110 -21.91 -26.50 48.76
N VAL A 111 -22.54 -26.99 49.81
CA VAL A 111 -22.40 -26.62 51.23
C VAL A 111 -21.09 -27.22 51.78
N PRO A 112 -20.50 -26.63 52.83
CA PRO A 112 -20.37 -27.46 54.03
C PRO A 112 -20.63 -26.69 55.34
N VAL A 113 -21.21 -27.40 56.30
CA VAL A 113 -21.18 -27.11 57.75
C VAL A 113 -20.04 -27.89 58.38
#